data_AF-A0A367QZX8-F1
#
_entry.id   AF-A0A367QZX8-F1
#
_cell.length_a   1.000
_cell.length_b   1.000
_cell.length_c   1.000
_cell.angle_alpha   90.00
_cell.angle_beta   90.00
_cell.angle_gamma   90.00
#
_symmetry.space_group_name_H-M   'P 1'
#
loop_
_entity.id
_entity.type
_entity.pdbx_description
1 polymer ?
#
loop_
_entity_poly.entity_id
_entity_poly.type
_entity_poly.pdbx_seq_one_letter_code
_entity_poly.pdbx_strand_id
1 'polypeptide(L)'
;MRATISIPQHWAYPRFALDQLTEQGTILGLYYYPNGTELAEQFDDGWRYVLMPNKNSDEISYLQENQIQLLSPQELFTQITAEIEFYQRQISILQ
;
A
#
# COMPACT_ATOMS: atom_id res chain seq x y z
N MET A 1 12.52 -12.01 -13.79
CA MET A 1 12.07 -12.82 -12.64
C MET A 1 10.92 -12.08 -11.98
N ARG A 2 9.80 -12.74 -11.66
CA ARG A 2 8.71 -12.11 -10.91
C ARG A 2 9.05 -12.22 -9.42
N ALA A 3 9.17 -11.08 -8.72
CA ALA A 3 9.39 -11.12 -7.28
C ALA A 3 8.24 -11.92 -6.64
N THR A 4 8.60 -12.92 -5.82
CA THR A 4 7.64 -13.79 -5.15
C THR A 4 7.95 -13.75 -3.67
N ILE A 5 6.92 -13.46 -2.87
CA ILE A 5 7.00 -13.48 -1.41
C ILE A 5 6.42 -14.81 -0.95
N SER A 6 7.19 -15.57 -0.18
CA SER A 6 6.71 -16.80 0.45
C SER A 6 6.08 -16.47 1.81
N ILE A 7 4.83 -16.88 2.01
CA ILE A 7 4.10 -16.67 3.26
C ILE A 7 4.20 -17.95 4.12
N PRO A 8 4.59 -17.84 5.41
CA PRO A 8 4.62 -18.98 6.32
C PRO A 8 3.27 -19.72 6.43
N GLN A 9 3.32 -21.04 6.67
CA GLN A 9 2.18 -21.98 6.57
C GLN A 9 0.97 -21.71 7.48
N HIS A 10 1.03 -20.72 8.36
CA HIS A 10 -0.04 -20.39 9.30
C HIS A 10 -0.43 -18.92 9.30
N TRP A 11 0.16 -18.12 8.41
CA TRP A 11 -0.23 -16.73 8.24
C TRP A 11 -1.37 -16.66 7.23
N ALA A 12 -2.33 -15.79 7.49
CA ALA A 12 -3.31 -15.42 6.47
C ALA A 12 -2.56 -14.82 5.26
N TYR A 13 -3.11 -14.96 4.06
CA TYR A 13 -2.59 -14.21 2.92
C TYR A 13 -2.90 -12.72 3.09
N PRO A 14 -1.95 -11.82 2.79
CA PRO A 14 -2.22 -10.39 2.84
C PRO A 14 -3.31 -10.05 1.82
N ARG A 15 -4.30 -9.27 2.24
CA ARG A 15 -5.39 -8.82 1.38
C ARG A 15 -4.93 -7.86 0.27
N PHE A 16 -3.90 -7.06 0.55
CA PHE A 16 -3.39 -6.05 -0.38
C PHE A 16 -1.94 -6.33 -0.78
N ALA A 17 -1.53 -5.80 -1.93
CA ALA A 17 -0.19 -5.96 -2.49
C ALA A 17 0.64 -4.68 -2.40
N LEU A 18 1.96 -4.82 -2.55
CA LEU A 18 2.86 -3.68 -2.75
C LEU A 18 2.45 -2.89 -4.00
N ASP A 19 2.68 -1.58 -3.96
CA ASP A 19 2.36 -0.59 -5.00
C ASP A 19 0.87 -0.46 -5.32
N GLN A 20 0.00 -1.12 -4.56
CA GLN A 20 -1.44 -0.98 -4.71
C GLN A 20 -1.90 0.39 -4.20
N LEU A 21 -2.70 1.08 -5.01
CA LEU A 21 -3.35 2.34 -4.65
C LEU A 21 -4.61 2.09 -3.82
N THR A 22 -4.72 2.83 -2.73
CA THR A 22 -5.87 2.85 -1.81
C THR A 22 -6.31 4.30 -1.60
N GLU A 23 -7.44 4.52 -0.94
CA GLU A 23 -7.87 5.87 -0.57
C GLU A 23 -6.90 6.58 0.37
N GLN A 24 -6.19 5.81 1.20
CA GLN A 24 -5.25 6.30 2.21
C GLN A 24 -3.82 6.47 1.65
N GLY A 25 -3.53 5.98 0.44
CA GLY A 25 -2.23 6.11 -0.18
C GLY A 25 -1.77 4.87 -0.95
N THR A 26 -0.48 4.82 -1.26
CA THR A 26 0.16 3.66 -1.89
C THR A 26 0.72 2.74 -0.82
N ILE A 27 0.49 1.43 -0.96
CA ILE A 27 1.09 0.42 -0.06
C ILE A 27 2.57 0.22 -0.40
N LEU A 28 3.45 0.51 0.56
CA LEU A 28 4.90 0.38 0.42
C LEU A 28 5.49 -0.81 1.16
N GLY A 29 4.77 -1.35 2.14
CA GLY A 29 5.29 -2.38 3.02
C GLY A 29 4.20 -3.22 3.65
N LEU A 30 4.58 -4.44 4.02
CA LEU A 30 3.75 -5.38 4.76
C LEU A 30 4.55 -5.94 5.93
N TYR A 31 3.96 -5.89 7.12
CA TYR A 31 4.46 -6.53 8.33
C TYR A 31 3.39 -7.49 8.85
N TYR A 32 3.80 -8.66 9.34
CA TYR A 32 2.89 -9.56 10.03
C TYR A 32 3.27 -9.60 11.50
N TYR A 33 2.29 -9.39 12.38
CA TYR A 33 2.46 -9.52 13.82
C TYR A 33 1.90 -10.88 14.25
N PRO A 34 2.77 -11.87 14.57
CA PRO A 34 2.30 -13.17 15.01
C PRO A 34 1.66 -13.11 16.39
N ASN A 35 0.62 -13.92 16.59
CA ASN A 35 -0.01 -14.09 17.89
C ASN A 35 1.03 -14.51 18.94
N GLY A 36 0.91 -13.97 20.17
CA GLY A 36 1.83 -14.23 21.27
C GLY A 36 3.15 -13.44 21.22
N THR A 37 3.25 -12.42 20.37
CA THR A 37 4.35 -11.45 20.38
C THR A 37 3.91 -10.14 21.03
N GLU A 38 4.87 -9.39 21.60
CA GLU A 38 4.59 -8.07 22.22
C GLU A 38 3.90 -7.10 21.25
N LEU A 39 4.27 -7.12 19.97
CA LEU A 39 3.63 -6.29 18.95
C LEU A 39 2.17 -6.68 18.73
N ALA A 40 1.84 -7.97 18.77
CA ALA A 40 0.46 -8.42 18.66
C ALA A 40 -0.36 -8.09 19.91
N GLU A 41 0.25 -8.05 21.10
CA GLU A 41 -0.44 -7.60 22.31
C GLU A 41 -0.77 -6.10 22.29
N GLN A 42 0.11 -5.28 21.69
CA GLN A 42 -0.06 -3.83 21.63
C GLN A 42 -0.96 -3.38 20.47
N PHE A 43 -0.92 -4.08 19.34
CA PHE A 43 -1.53 -3.61 18.10
C PHE A 43 -2.48 -4.60 17.44
N ASP A 44 -2.85 -5.70 18.12
CA ASP A 44 -3.50 -6.92 17.60
C ASP A 44 -2.59 -7.75 16.68
N ASP A 45 -2.93 -9.01 16.45
CA ASP A 45 -2.23 -9.86 15.48
C ASP A 45 -2.63 -9.56 14.02
N GLY A 46 -1.89 -10.16 13.08
CA GLY A 46 -2.19 -10.11 11.65
C GLY A 46 -1.35 -9.09 10.85
N TRP A 47 -1.83 -8.78 9.64
CA TRP A 47 -1.12 -7.91 8.70
C TRP A 47 -1.25 -6.42 9.06
N ARG A 48 -0.12 -5.73 8.99
CA ARG A 48 -0.01 -4.27 9.03
C ARG A 48 0.57 -3.80 7.71
N TYR A 49 -0.03 -2.76 7.16
CA TYR A 49 0.40 -2.16 5.90
C TYR A 49 1.02 -0.82 6.18
N VAL A 50 2.12 -0.53 5.47
CA VAL A 50 2.70 0.80 5.43
C VAL A 50 2.15 1.53 4.23
N LEU A 51 1.50 2.66 4.47
CA LEU A 51 0.92 3.49 3.42
C LEU A 51 1.59 4.85 3.38
N MET A 52 1.88 5.29 2.16
CA MET A 52 2.36 6.63 1.86
C MET A 52 1.24 7.41 1.15
N PRO A 53 0.72 8.49 1.73
CA PRO A 53 -0.43 9.21 1.19
C PRO A 53 -0.12 9.92 -0.13
N ASN A 54 1.14 10.30 -0.36
CA ASN A 54 1.61 10.91 -1.60
C ASN A 54 3.07 10.53 -1.85
N LYS A 55 3.43 10.23 -3.11
CA LYS A 55 4.81 9.88 -3.55
C LYS A 55 5.87 10.94 -3.21
N ASN A 56 5.45 12.17 -2.93
CA ASN A 56 6.34 13.27 -2.56
C ASN A 56 6.32 13.59 -1.04
N SER A 57 5.68 12.75 -0.23
CA SER A 57 5.63 12.91 1.22
C SER A 57 6.60 11.97 1.90
N ASP A 58 7.26 12.46 2.96
CA ASP A 58 8.05 11.62 3.87
C ASP A 58 7.18 10.94 4.95
N GLU A 59 5.89 11.27 4.99
CA GLU A 59 4.96 10.69 5.96
C GLU A 59 4.53 9.28 5.56
N ILE A 60 4.61 8.36 6.51
CA ILE A 60 4.07 7.01 6.40
C ILE A 60 3.10 6.74 7.53
N SER A 61 2.10 5.92 7.24
CA SER A 61 1.13 5.43 8.21
C SER A 61 1.15 3.91 8.27
N TYR A 62 0.85 3.37 9.45
CA TYR A 62 0.75 1.92 9.69
C TYR A 62 -0.71 1.59 9.97
N LEU A 63 -1.35 0.88 9.05
CA LEU A 63 -2.78 0.56 9.13
C LEU A 63 -3.02 -0.96 9.17
N GLN A 64 -4.07 -1.35 9.90
CA GLN A 64 -4.65 -2.69 9.87
C GLN A 64 -5.47 -2.90 8.58
N GLU A 65 -5.74 -4.16 8.21
CA GLU A 65 -6.44 -4.47 6.96
C GLU A 65 -7.86 -3.86 6.87
N ASN A 66 -8.53 -3.74 8.01
CA ASN A 66 -9.89 -3.19 8.12
C ASN A 66 -9.95 -1.66 8.03
N GLN A 67 -8.80 -0.98 8.14
CA GLN A 67 -8.68 0.48 8.05
C GLN A 67 -8.39 0.96 6.63
N ILE A 68 -8.18 0.04 5.68
CA ILE A 68 -7.79 0.33 4.30
C ILE A 68 -8.99 0.16 3.38
N GLN A 69 -9.21 1.17 2.54
CA GLN A 69 -10.29 1.17 1.55
C GLN A 69 -9.70 1.24 0.14
N LEU A 70 -10.18 0.36 -0.73
CA LEU A 70 -9.78 0.38 -2.14
C LEU A 70 -10.48 1.51 -2.86
N LEU A 71 -9.74 2.17 -3.74
CA LEU A 71 -10.33 3.06 -4.71
C LEU A 71 -11.35 2.30 -5.57
N SER A 72 -12.48 2.94 -5.87
CA SER A 72 -13.37 2.46 -6.90
C SER A 72 -12.64 2.43 -8.26
N PRO A 73 -13.11 1.63 -9.23
CA PRO A 73 -12.51 1.60 -10.57
C PRO A 73 -12.44 2.98 -11.24
N GLN A 74 -13.43 3.84 -10.98
CA GLN A 74 -13.48 5.19 -11.53
C GLN A 74 -12.43 6.11 -10.89
N GLU A 75 -12.27 6.07 -9.57
CA GLU A 75 -11.24 6.84 -8.87
C GLU A 75 -9.84 6.38 -9.27
N LEU A 76 -9.63 5.06 -9.37
CA LEU A 76 -8.36 4.51 -9.82
C LEU A 76 -8.03 4.98 -11.25
N PHE A 77 -9.00 4.91 -12.17
CA PHE A 77 -8.83 5.41 -13.53
C PHE A 77 -8.49 6.91 -13.56
N THR A 78 -9.17 7.69 -12.71
CA THR A 78 -8.95 9.13 -12.60
C THR A 78 -7.52 9.43 -12.11
N GLN A 79 -7.05 8.73 -11.08
CA GLN A 79 -5.69 8.90 -10.56
C GLN A 79 -4.63 8.53 -11.59
N ILE A 80 -4.78 7.38 -12.27
CA ILE A 80 -3.85 6.95 -13.32
C ILE A 80 -3.79 7.99 -14.46
N THR A 81 -4.95 8.49 -14.89
CA THR A 81 -5.02 9.51 -15.96
C THR A 81 -4.31 10.80 -15.55
N ALA A 82 -4.58 11.29 -14.34
CA ALA A 82 -3.93 12.49 -13.80
C ALA A 82 -2.40 12.33 -13.69
N GLU A 83 -1.93 11.13 -13.30
CA GLU A 83 -0.50 10.82 -13.22
C GLU A 83 0.16 10.79 -14.61
N ILE A 84 -0.50 10.19 -15.60
CA ILE A 84 -0.03 10.22 -17.00
C ILE A 84 0.08 11.66 -17.51
N GLU A 85 -0.95 12.48 -17.31
CA GLU A 85 -0.96 13.88 -17.73
C GLU A 85 0.10 14.73 -17.03
N PHE A 86 0.37 14.46 -15.75
CA PHE A 86 1.47 15.09 -15.02
C PHE A 86 2.82 14.80 -15.69
N TYR A 87 3.13 13.53 -15.94
CA TYR A 87 4.41 13.16 -16.54
C TYR A 87 4.55 13.61 -18.00
N GLN A 88 3.47 13.60 -18.79
CA GLN A 88 3.49 14.14 -20.15
C GLN A 88 3.84 15.63 -20.18
N ARG A 89 3.31 16.42 -19.23
CA ARG A 89 3.70 17.83 -19.09
C ARG A 89 5.17 18.01 -18.72
N GLN A 90 5.68 17.20 -17.79
CA GLN A 90 7.10 17.25 -17.41
C GLN A 90 8.01 16.95 -18.61
N ILE A 91 7.66 15.94 -19.42
CA ILE A 91 8.40 15.61 -20.65
C ILE A 91 8.37 16.78 -21.64
N SER A 92 7.21 17.41 -21.85
CA SER A 92 7.07 18.54 -22.78
C SER A 92 7.88 19.77 -22.37
N ILE A 93 8.15 19.98 -21.08
CA ILE A 93 8.98 21.10 -20.59
C ILE A 93 10.47 20.83 -20.85
N LEU A 94 10.87 19.56 -20.95
CA LEU A 94 12.26 19.15 -21.18
C LEU A 94 12.62 19.04 -22.68
N GLN A 95 11.67 19.22 -23.59
CA GLN A 95 11.85 19.21 -25.05
C GLN A 95 11.92 20.63 -25.62
#